data_AF-A0A2E0ZK79-F1
#
_entry.id   AF-A0A2E0ZK79-F1
#
_cell.length_a   1.000
_cell.length_b   1.000
_cell.length_c   1.000
_cell.angle_alpha   90.00
_cell.angle_beta   90.00
_cell.angle_gamma   90.00
#
_symmetry.space_group_name_H-M   'P 1'
#
loop_
_entity.id
_entity.type
_entity.pdbx_description
1 polymer ?
#
loop_
_entity_poly.entity_id
_entity_poly.type
_entity_poly.pdbx_seq_one_letter_code
_entity_poly.pdbx_strand_id
1 'polypeptide(L)'
;MKKESRNQVVVVIAAVLIACVVLLCLGVLAFSFFFGVSSNAFLGTEASTETTNLSNSQLEQCRETLAIQEGVALEGEYYLYTPGFLDDSLECHVLARADSLEAIFDLSVVDPSQTTNQEISPGRFLRLAIEIIEPGLYRIEGFWFQT
;
A
#
# COMPACT_ATOMS: atom_id res chain seq x y z
N MET A 1 -7.27 -18.93 -75.10
CA MET A 1 -6.44 -19.40 -73.96
C MET A 1 -6.38 -18.29 -72.90
N LYS A 2 -7.28 -18.27 -71.91
CA LYS A 2 -7.30 -17.23 -70.86
C LYS A 2 -8.01 -17.66 -69.56
N LYS A 3 -8.18 -18.98 -69.35
CA LYS A 3 -8.91 -19.55 -68.20
C LYS A 3 -7.99 -20.27 -67.21
N GLU A 4 -6.85 -20.76 -67.68
CA GLU A 4 -5.90 -21.55 -66.88
C GLU A 4 -5.00 -20.69 -65.99
N SER A 5 -4.53 -19.53 -66.47
CA SER A 5 -3.70 -18.62 -65.65
C SER A 5 -4.47 -17.96 -64.51
N ARG A 6 -5.79 -17.78 -64.66
CA ARG A 6 -6.62 -17.15 -63.62
C ARG A 6 -6.81 -18.06 -62.41
N ASN A 7 -6.82 -19.38 -62.62
CA ASN A 7 -6.93 -20.36 -61.54
C ASN A 7 -5.62 -20.48 -60.74
N GLN A 8 -4.47 -20.43 -61.42
CA GLN A 8 -3.17 -20.41 -60.74
C GLN A 8 -2.96 -19.13 -59.92
N VAL A 9 -3.36 -17.96 -60.43
CA VAL A 9 -3.25 -16.69 -59.69
C VAL A 9 -4.12 -16.70 -58.42
N VAL A 10 -5.34 -17.24 -58.48
CA VAL A 10 -6.22 -17.35 -57.30
C VAL A 10 -5.65 -18.31 -56.25
N VAL A 11 -5.07 -19.44 -56.68
CA VAL A 11 -4.45 -20.41 -55.77
C VAL A 11 -3.20 -19.83 -55.09
N VAL A 12 -2.37 -19.08 -55.82
CA VAL A 12 -1.19 -18.42 -55.25
C VAL A 12 -1.59 -17.34 -54.24
N ILE A 13 -2.58 -16.51 -54.55
CA ILE A 13 -3.07 -15.47 -53.64
C ILE A 13 -3.66 -16.10 -52.37
N ALA A 14 -4.44 -17.18 -52.50
CA ALA A 14 -4.99 -17.90 -51.35
C ALA A 14 -3.89 -18.50 -50.46
N ALA A 15 -2.86 -19.10 -51.06
CA ALA A 15 -1.72 -19.66 -50.33
C ALA A 15 -0.93 -18.58 -49.57
N VAL A 16 -0.72 -17.41 -50.18
CA VAL A 16 -0.03 -16.27 -49.54
C VAL A 16 -0.85 -15.72 -48.37
N LEU A 17 -2.17 -15.59 -48.53
CA LEU A 17 -3.05 -15.12 -47.44
C LEU A 17 -3.05 -16.09 -46.25
N ILE A 18 -3.12 -17.39 -46.50
CA ILE A 18 -3.05 -18.41 -45.45
C ILE A 18 -1.69 -18.35 -44.73
N ALA A 19 -0.59 -18.23 -45.47
CA ALA A 19 0.74 -18.10 -44.87
C ALA A 19 0.88 -16.83 -44.01
N CYS A 20 0.33 -15.69 -44.46
CA CYS A 20 0.30 -14.46 -43.67
C CYS A 20 -0.51 -14.61 -42.39
N VAL A 21 -1.68 -15.27 -42.44
CA VAL A 21 -2.52 -15.51 -41.24
C VAL A 21 -1.80 -16.42 -40.25
N VAL A 22 -1.14 -17.48 -40.72
CA VAL A 22 -0.38 -18.39 -39.85
C VAL A 22 0.80 -17.67 -39.19
N LEU A 23 1.53 -16.84 -39.94
CA LEU A 23 2.64 -16.03 -39.38
C LEU A 23 2.14 -15.00 -38.37
N LEU A 24 0.99 -14.36 -38.61
CA LEU A 24 0.36 -13.45 -37.64
C LEU A 24 -0.08 -14.19 -36.37
N CYS A 25 -0.69 -15.38 -36.49
CA CYS A 25 -1.07 -16.19 -35.34
C CYS A 25 0.14 -16.64 -34.51
N LEU A 26 1.23 -17.05 -35.17
CA LEU A 26 2.48 -17.40 -34.48
C LEU A 26 3.12 -16.17 -33.81
N GLY A 27 3.04 -14.99 -34.43
CA GLY A 27 3.47 -13.72 -33.84
C GLY A 27 2.68 -13.34 -32.58
N VAL A 28 1.35 -13.51 -32.59
CA VAL A 28 0.50 -13.26 -31.42
C VAL A 28 0.80 -14.26 -30.30
N LEU A 29 1.01 -15.54 -30.61
CA LEU A 29 1.39 -16.55 -29.62
C LEU A 29 2.77 -16.28 -29.02
N ALA A 30 3.75 -15.88 -29.83
CA ALA A 30 5.08 -15.48 -29.34
C ALA A 30 5.00 -14.20 -28.49
N PHE A 31 4.19 -13.22 -28.89
CA PHE A 31 3.93 -12.02 -28.09
C PHE A 31 3.27 -12.37 -26.75
N SER A 32 2.32 -13.30 -26.75
CA SER A 32 1.68 -13.82 -25.52
C SER A 32 2.65 -14.59 -24.61
N PHE A 33 3.72 -15.16 -25.17
CA PHE A 33 4.72 -15.92 -24.42
C PHE A 33 5.86 -15.03 -23.89
N PHE A 34 6.25 -14.00 -24.64
CA PHE A 34 7.26 -13.01 -24.22
C PHE A 34 6.68 -11.90 -23.34
N PHE A 35 5.41 -11.52 -23.53
CA PHE A 35 4.67 -10.56 -22.69
C PHE A 35 3.65 -11.24 -21.76
N GLY A 36 3.58 -12.57 -21.75
CA GLY A 36 2.89 -13.39 -20.75
C GLY A 36 3.63 -13.44 -19.42
N VAL A 37 4.21 -12.30 -19.02
CA VAL A 37 4.72 -12.05 -17.69
C VAL A 37 3.48 -11.89 -16.81
N SER A 38 3.05 -13.01 -16.24
CA SER A 38 2.28 -13.11 -15.01
C SER A 38 1.21 -12.02 -14.81
N SER A 39 -0.02 -12.28 -15.26
CA SER A 39 -1.23 -11.59 -14.77
C SER A 39 -1.51 -11.85 -13.27
N ASN A 40 -0.57 -12.43 -12.52
CA ASN A 40 -0.65 -12.66 -11.08
C ASN A 40 -0.10 -11.49 -10.25
N ALA A 41 0.21 -10.33 -10.86
CA ALA A 41 0.73 -9.16 -10.16
C ALA A 41 -0.15 -7.88 -10.27
N PHE A 42 -1.43 -8.01 -10.66
CA PHE A 42 -2.35 -6.85 -10.76
C PHE A 42 -3.66 -7.01 -9.99
N LEU A 43 -3.72 -7.97 -9.07
CA LEU A 43 -4.65 -7.97 -7.96
C LEU A 43 -3.82 -8.12 -6.69
N GLY A 44 -2.99 -7.12 -6.43
CA GLY A 44 -2.60 -6.85 -5.05
C GLY A 44 -3.88 -6.50 -4.34
N THR A 45 -4.50 -7.47 -3.68
CA THR A 45 -5.59 -7.21 -2.75
C THR A 45 -5.03 -6.17 -1.79
N GLU A 46 -5.51 -4.93 -1.88
CA GLU A 46 -5.30 -3.84 -0.91
C GLU A 46 -5.98 -4.29 0.40
N ALA A 47 -5.45 -5.34 0.99
CA ALA A 47 -5.99 -5.94 2.18
C ALA A 47 -5.46 -5.14 3.35
N SER A 48 -6.39 -4.56 4.11
CA SER A 48 -6.05 -3.98 5.40
C SER A 48 -5.38 -5.04 6.29
N THR A 49 -4.42 -4.60 7.09
CA THR A 49 -3.76 -5.43 8.10
C THR A 49 -4.22 -4.99 9.48
N GLU A 50 -5.08 -5.79 10.10
CA GLU A 50 -5.64 -5.54 11.43
C GLU A 50 -5.14 -6.59 12.44
N THR A 51 -4.66 -6.16 13.61
CA THR A 51 -4.26 -7.06 14.70
C THR A 51 -4.28 -6.37 16.06
N THR A 52 -4.49 -7.17 17.10
CA THR A 52 -4.32 -6.78 18.51
C THR A 52 -3.04 -7.33 19.15
N ASN A 53 -2.29 -8.18 18.42
CA ASN A 53 -0.96 -8.65 18.81
C ASN A 53 0.05 -8.07 17.82
N LEU A 54 0.68 -6.95 18.19
CA LEU A 54 1.59 -6.22 17.30
C LEU A 54 2.96 -6.90 17.29
N SER A 55 3.50 -7.12 16.09
CA SER A 55 4.91 -7.46 15.90
C SER A 55 5.80 -6.25 16.21
N ASN A 56 7.09 -6.49 16.48
CA ASN A 56 8.05 -5.41 16.73
C ASN A 56 8.10 -4.39 15.58
N SER A 57 7.94 -4.82 14.33
CA SER A 57 7.90 -3.91 13.18
C SER A 57 6.65 -3.04 13.16
N GLN A 58 5.49 -3.57 13.55
CA GLN A 58 4.26 -2.79 13.65
C GLN A 58 4.31 -1.79 14.80
N LEU A 59 4.89 -2.19 15.94
CA LEU A 59 5.11 -1.29 17.07
C LEU A 59 6.05 -0.13 16.69
N GLU A 60 7.11 -0.43 15.93
CA GLU A 60 8.04 0.60 15.45
C GLU A 60 7.38 1.54 14.44
N GLN A 61 6.54 1.02 13.56
CA GLN A 61 5.76 1.84 12.64
C GLN A 61 4.77 2.77 13.39
N CYS A 62 4.13 2.27 14.45
CA CYS A 62 3.33 3.11 15.33
C CYS A 62 4.18 4.18 16.03
N ARG A 63 5.37 3.83 16.52
CA ARG A 63 6.29 4.80 17.14
C ARG A 63 6.63 5.94 16.19
N GLU A 64 7.06 5.62 14.98
CA GLU A 64 7.44 6.61 13.96
C GLU A 64 6.24 7.50 13.61
N THR A 65 5.09 6.89 13.34
CA THR A 65 3.90 7.60 12.87
C THR A 65 3.28 8.52 13.92
N LEU A 66 3.33 8.10 15.18
CA LEU A 66 2.87 8.89 16.33
C LEU A 66 3.95 9.87 16.83
N ALA A 67 5.13 9.88 16.22
CA ALA A 67 6.31 10.63 16.66
C ALA A 67 6.64 10.40 18.14
N ILE A 68 6.62 9.15 18.59
CA ILE A 68 6.99 8.79 19.96
C ILE A 68 8.51 8.63 20.06
N GLN A 69 9.12 9.20 21.10
CA GLN A 69 10.57 9.14 21.31
C GLN A 69 11.08 7.69 21.47
N GLU A 70 12.26 7.37 20.92
CA GLU A 70 12.85 6.02 20.92
C GLU A 70 12.99 5.38 22.31
N GLY A 71 13.25 6.20 23.34
CA GLY A 71 13.45 5.73 24.71
C GLY A 71 12.16 5.35 25.47
N VAL A 72 10.99 5.61 24.89
CA VAL A 72 9.70 5.37 25.56
C VAL A 72 9.30 3.91 25.37
N ALA A 73 9.08 3.21 26.48
CA ALA A 73 8.55 1.86 26.45
C ALA A 73 7.10 1.87 25.95
N LEU A 74 6.84 1.08 24.91
CA LEU A 74 5.53 0.95 24.28
C LEU A 74 5.01 -0.49 24.36
N GLU A 75 3.73 -0.63 24.63
CA GLU A 75 2.98 -1.87 24.51
C GLU A 75 1.85 -1.65 23.50
N GLY A 76 1.72 -2.54 22.52
CA GLY A 76 0.74 -2.42 21.45
C GLY A 76 -0.59 -3.04 21.82
N GLU A 77 -1.69 -2.30 21.66
CA GLU A 77 -3.06 -2.79 21.89
C GLU A 77 -3.80 -3.04 20.57
N TYR A 78 -3.59 -2.19 19.57
CA TYR A 78 -4.27 -2.28 18.27
C TYR A 78 -3.45 -1.67 17.15
N TYR A 79 -3.57 -2.29 15.97
CA TYR A 79 -2.95 -1.84 14.74
C TYR A 79 -3.91 -2.11 13.58
N LEU A 80 -4.19 -1.08 12.79
CA LEU A 80 -4.88 -1.19 11.51
C LEU A 80 -4.17 -0.34 10.47
N TYR A 81 -3.50 -1.00 9.53
CA TYR A 81 -3.00 -0.35 8.32
C TYR A 81 -3.95 -0.61 7.17
N THR A 82 -4.44 0.46 6.55
CA THR A 82 -5.26 0.38 5.35
C THR A 82 -4.46 1.00 4.20
N PRO A 83 -3.91 0.18 3.29
CA PRO A 83 -3.25 0.70 2.10
C PRO A 83 -4.29 1.39 1.21
N GLY A 84 -3.94 2.53 0.66
CA GLY A 84 -4.76 3.20 -0.34
C GLY A 84 -4.01 3.33 -1.65
N PHE A 85 -4.74 3.30 -2.77
CA PHE A 85 -4.15 3.53 -4.10
C PHE A 85 -3.43 4.90 -4.19
N LEU A 86 -3.87 5.90 -3.42
CA LEU A 86 -3.25 7.23 -3.28
C LEU A 86 -2.98 7.61 -1.81
N ASP A 87 -3.83 7.15 -0.88
CA ASP A 87 -3.87 7.62 0.50
C ASP A 87 -3.80 6.44 1.47
N ASP A 88 -2.61 6.22 2.04
CA ASP A 88 -2.45 5.26 3.13
C ASP A 88 -3.04 5.82 4.43
N SER A 89 -3.53 4.91 5.28
CA SER A 89 -3.88 5.25 6.66
C SER A 89 -3.39 4.20 7.64
N LEU A 90 -3.06 4.66 8.84
CA LEU A 90 -2.60 3.84 9.95
C LEU A 90 -3.30 4.26 11.23
N GLU A 91 -3.95 3.30 11.87
CA GLU A 91 -4.49 3.45 13.22
C GLU A 91 -3.66 2.62 14.19
N CYS A 92 -3.20 3.24 15.27
CA CYS A 92 -2.38 2.64 16.31
C CYS A 92 -2.95 2.96 17.68
N HIS A 93 -3.18 1.95 18.50
CA HIS A 93 -3.45 2.12 19.93
C HIS A 93 -2.30 1.51 20.72
N VAL A 94 -1.64 2.32 21.53
CA VAL A 94 -0.47 1.92 22.31
C VAL A 94 -0.57 2.41 23.74
N LEU A 95 0.02 1.66 24.66
CA LEU A 95 0.29 2.09 26.03
C LEU A 95 1.72 2.58 26.12
N ALA A 96 1.92 3.73 26.75
CA ALA A 96 3.22 4.35 26.98
C ALA A 96 3.40 4.68 28.46
N ARG A 97 4.61 4.42 28.98
CA ARG A 97 4.97 4.78 30.36
C ARG A 97 6.03 5.88 30.36
N ALA A 98 5.74 7.00 31.00
CA ALA A 98 6.62 8.16 31.09
C ALA A 98 6.23 9.07 32.28
N ASP A 99 7.11 9.99 32.67
CA ASP A 99 6.84 10.94 33.76
C ASP A 99 5.84 12.05 33.35
N SER A 100 5.73 12.33 32.05
CA SER A 100 4.78 13.31 31.50
C SER A 100 4.48 13.01 30.02
N LEU A 101 3.45 13.65 29.46
CA LEU A 101 3.11 13.53 28.03
C LEU A 101 4.18 14.11 27.12
N GLU A 102 4.83 15.19 27.54
CA GLU A 102 5.92 15.85 26.83
C GLU A 102 7.16 14.95 26.71
N ALA A 103 7.33 14.00 27.64
CA ALA A 103 8.41 13.03 27.58
C ALA A 103 8.11 11.86 26.61
N ILE A 104 6.87 11.72 26.13
CA ILE A 104 6.48 10.65 25.22
C ILE A 104 6.74 11.04 23.76
N PHE A 105 6.31 12.23 23.37
CA PHE A 105 6.31 12.66 21.98
C PHE A 105 7.55 13.49 21.62
N ASP A 106 7.93 13.46 20.35
CA ASP A 106 8.78 14.48 19.75
C ASP A 106 7.94 15.74 19.48
N LEU A 107 8.08 16.72 20.37
CA LEU A 107 7.33 17.98 20.32
C LEU A 107 7.70 18.87 19.14
N SER A 108 8.74 18.53 18.36
CA SER A 108 9.03 19.22 17.10
C SER A 108 8.15 18.74 15.94
N VAL A 109 7.53 17.57 16.09
CA VAL A 109 6.65 16.93 15.08
C VAL A 109 5.19 16.93 15.53
N VAL A 110 4.95 16.64 16.80
CA VAL A 110 3.60 16.46 17.37
C VAL A 110 3.38 17.36 18.57
N ASP A 111 2.32 18.16 18.52
CA ASP A 111 1.74 18.86 19.68
C ASP A 111 0.66 17.95 20.32
N PRO A 112 0.88 17.38 21.51
CA PRO A 112 -0.09 16.51 22.17
C PRO A 112 -1.34 17.26 22.68
N SER A 113 -1.33 18.60 22.68
CA SER A 113 -2.53 19.40 22.96
C SER A 113 -3.47 19.51 21.75
N GLN A 114 -2.96 19.21 20.54
CA GLN A 114 -3.75 19.18 19.31
C GLN A 114 -4.20 17.76 18.99
N THR A 115 -5.50 17.52 19.17
CA THR A 115 -6.09 16.19 19.03
C THR A 115 -6.65 15.90 17.63
N THR A 116 -6.77 16.90 16.76
CA THR A 116 -7.47 16.74 15.46
C THR A 116 -6.69 17.34 14.29
N ASN A 117 -6.54 16.55 13.22
CA ASN A 117 -5.99 16.95 11.91
C ASN A 117 -4.71 17.79 11.99
N GLN A 118 -3.80 17.45 12.89
CA GLN A 118 -2.50 18.08 12.98
C GLN A 118 -1.66 17.64 11.78
N GLU A 119 -1.15 18.59 11.00
CA GLU A 119 -0.22 18.30 9.91
C GLU A 119 1.17 18.04 10.50
N ILE A 120 1.62 16.79 10.46
CA ILE A 120 2.93 16.38 11.01
C ILE A 120 4.05 16.43 9.97
N SER A 121 3.67 16.46 8.68
CA SER A 121 4.53 16.72 7.53
C SER A 121 3.65 16.99 6.30
N PRO A 122 4.19 17.54 5.19
CA PRO A 122 3.38 17.96 4.05
C PRO A 122 2.42 16.87 3.54
N GLY A 123 1.11 17.13 3.66
CA GLY A 123 0.05 16.21 3.22
C GLY A 123 -0.21 15.01 4.15
N ARG A 124 0.45 14.95 5.31
CA ARG A 124 0.28 13.88 6.31
C ARG A 124 -0.29 14.44 7.59
N PHE A 125 -1.40 13.86 8.02
CA PHE A 125 -2.17 14.35 9.15
C PHE A 125 -2.28 13.30 10.25
N LEU A 126 -2.30 13.77 11.49
CA LEU A 126 -2.44 12.96 12.69
C LEU A 126 -3.63 13.45 13.52
N ARG A 127 -4.45 12.50 13.97
CA ARG A 127 -5.42 12.69 15.05
C ARG A 127 -4.95 11.91 16.26
N LEU A 128 -5.10 12.49 17.43
CA LEU A 128 -4.67 11.91 18.69
C LEU A 128 -5.81 11.90 19.69
N ALA A 129 -5.98 10.77 20.37
CA ALA A 129 -6.73 10.67 21.61
C ALA A 129 -5.79 10.09 22.67
N ILE A 130 -5.74 10.75 23.83
CA ILE A 130 -4.82 10.42 24.91
C ILE A 130 -5.63 10.27 26.19
N GLU A 131 -5.52 9.10 26.82
CA GLU A 131 -6.16 8.78 28.09
C GLU A 131 -5.08 8.52 29.15
N ILE A 132 -5.23 9.11 30.33
CA ILE A 132 -4.36 8.82 31.48
C ILE A 132 -5.01 7.68 32.27
N ILE A 133 -4.43 6.49 32.21
CA ILE A 133 -4.96 5.32 32.91
C ILE A 133 -4.61 5.40 34.40
N GLU A 134 -3.35 5.68 34.69
CA GLU A 134 -2.82 5.90 36.04
C GLU A 134 -1.64 6.88 35.95
N PRO A 135 -1.17 7.47 37.06
CA PRO A 135 0.00 8.35 37.03
C PRO A 135 1.19 7.69 36.34
N GLY A 136 1.61 8.30 35.23
CA GLY A 136 2.72 7.86 34.41
C GLY A 136 2.42 6.73 33.41
N LEU A 137 1.16 6.29 33.27
CA LEU A 137 0.72 5.35 32.22
C LEU A 137 -0.36 6.01 31.36
N TYR A 138 -0.11 6.03 30.05
CA TYR A 138 -0.96 6.69 29.07
C TYR A 138 -1.38 5.71 28.01
N ARG A 139 -2.67 5.71 27.64
CA ARG A 139 -3.16 5.12 26.41
C ARG A 139 -3.17 6.20 25.34
N ILE A 140 -2.55 5.91 24.22
CA ILE A 140 -2.39 6.81 23.08
C ILE A 140 -3.02 6.10 21.88
N GLU A 141 -4.09 6.69 21.38
CA GLU A 141 -4.72 6.31 20.14
C GLU A 141 -4.34 7.37 19.10
N GLY A 142 -3.75 6.93 17.99
CA GLY A 142 -3.45 7.83 16.90
C GLY A 142 -3.91 7.27 15.56
N PHE A 143 -4.52 8.16 14.80
CA PHE A 143 -4.97 7.90 13.44
C PHE A 143 -4.22 8.83 12.49
N TRP A 144 -3.35 8.22 11.69
CA TRP A 144 -2.57 8.86 10.65
C TRP A 144 -3.20 8.62 9.28
N PHE A 145 -3.21 9.65 8.46
CA PHE A 145 -3.70 9.56 7.09
C PHE A 145 -2.98 10.56 6.18
N GLN A 146 -2.92 10.23 4.90
CA GLN A 146 -2.42 11.08 3.84
C GLN A 146 -3.57 11.56 2.93
N THR A 147 -3.44 12.75 2.34
CA THR A 147 -4.40 13.33 1.37
C THR A 147 -3.69 13.99 0.19
#